data_AF-A0A061NB88-F1
#
_entry.id   AF-A0A061NB88-F1
#
_cell.length_a   1.000
_cell.length_b   1.000
_cell.length_c   1.000
_cell.angle_alpha   90.00
_cell.angle_beta   90.00
_cell.angle_gamma   90.00
#
_symmetry.space_group_name_H-M   'P 1'
#
loop_
_entity.id
_entity.type
_entity.pdbx_description
1 polymer ?
#
loop_
_entity_poly.entity_id
_entity_poly.type
_entity_poly.pdbx_seq_one_letter_code
_entity_poly.pdbx_strand_id
1 'polypeptide(L)'
;MMKRSVFLFILFFLMTITGCQEASPDVIPDDELGRLQYLNLNSAYDDGDGRYPNRGQYELPDLYIHYIDVGQGDATLLHSEDFTALIDTGRHDQTDVVDYLEEQNVKEIDLLIGSHVHADHIGQMDKIIEGFNVKEVWMNGDEHTTATFERVVDAILNADVTYEEPRHGDSEIYGNASFTVLHPETLTEHKNNNSLVIKVAYGDQSFFIYG
;
A
#
# COMPACT_ATOMS: atom_id res chain seq x y z
N MET A 1 -74.64 32.34 -6.89
CA MET A 1 -74.63 30.96 -7.42
C MET A 1 -73.85 30.10 -6.43
N MET A 2 -74.38 28.91 -6.11
CA MET A 2 -74.03 27.97 -5.03
C MET A 2 -72.53 27.66 -4.85
N LYS A 3 -72.00 27.78 -3.63
CA LYS A 3 -71.69 26.74 -2.59
C LYS A 3 -70.46 25.87 -2.91
N ARG A 4 -69.51 25.79 -1.97
CA ARG A 4 -69.29 24.61 -1.10
C ARG A 4 -67.99 24.76 -0.28
N SER A 5 -68.14 24.65 1.03
CA SER A 5 -67.07 24.52 2.01
C SER A 5 -66.35 23.17 1.86
N VAL A 6 -65.04 23.14 2.10
CA VAL A 6 -64.26 21.91 2.24
C VAL A 6 -63.58 21.91 3.61
N PHE A 7 -63.87 20.85 4.36
CA PHE A 7 -63.28 20.47 5.64
C PHE A 7 -61.80 20.09 5.45
N LEU A 8 -60.91 20.60 6.31
CA LEU A 8 -59.52 20.14 6.40
C LEU A 8 -59.40 19.15 7.57
N PHE A 9 -59.20 17.87 7.25
CA PHE A 9 -58.83 16.83 8.21
C PHE A 9 -57.31 16.85 8.39
N ILE A 10 -56.84 17.10 9.61
CA ILE A 10 -55.42 16.94 9.98
C ILE A 10 -55.25 15.50 10.49
N LEU A 11 -54.53 14.70 9.71
CA LEU A 11 -54.15 13.33 10.05
C LEU A 11 -52.88 13.36 10.92
N PHE A 12 -52.98 12.92 12.17
CA PHE A 12 -51.83 12.76 13.08
C PHE A 12 -51.14 11.43 12.75
N PHE A 13 -49.96 11.48 12.13
CA PHE A 13 -49.15 10.29 11.88
C PHE A 13 -48.17 10.09 13.04
N LEU A 14 -48.44 9.08 13.88
CA LEU A 14 -47.55 8.67 14.96
C LEU A 14 -46.50 7.71 14.39
N MET A 15 -45.31 8.22 14.07
CA MET A 15 -44.17 7.37 13.70
C MET A 15 -43.50 6.85 14.98
N THR A 16 -43.71 5.58 15.29
CA THR A 16 -42.86 4.85 16.24
C THR A 16 -41.55 4.52 15.51
N ILE A 17 -40.46 5.19 15.90
CA ILE A 17 -39.11 4.82 15.46
C ILE A 17 -38.67 3.64 16.33
N THR A 18 -38.88 2.43 15.85
CA THR A 18 -38.20 1.25 16.37
C THR A 18 -36.85 1.19 15.68
N GLY A 19 -35.80 1.65 16.33
CA GLY A 19 -34.43 1.50 15.84
C GLY A 19 -33.96 0.06 16.04
N CYS A 20 -34.01 -0.74 14.97
CA CYS A 20 -33.10 -1.88 14.85
C CYS A 20 -31.77 -1.33 14.36
N GLN A 21 -30.75 -1.38 15.21
CA GLN A 21 -29.37 -1.12 14.80
C GLN A 21 -28.90 -2.38 14.06
N GLU A 22 -28.87 -2.32 12.74
CA GLU A 22 -28.11 -3.28 11.95
C GLU A 22 -26.64 -3.08 12.29
N ALA A 23 -25.98 -4.11 12.82
CA ALA A 23 -24.55 -4.13 13.01
C ALA A 23 -23.89 -3.98 11.64
N SER A 24 -22.98 -3.00 11.50
CA SER A 24 -22.10 -2.92 10.34
C SER A 24 -21.27 -4.21 10.26
N PRO A 25 -20.99 -4.75 9.07
CA PRO A 25 -20.08 -5.88 8.95
C PRO A 25 -18.75 -5.53 9.61
N ASP A 26 -18.20 -6.44 10.41
CA ASP A 26 -16.93 -6.28 11.10
C ASP A 26 -15.85 -5.92 10.08
N VAL A 27 -15.42 -4.66 10.06
CA VAL A 27 -14.22 -4.25 9.32
C VAL A 27 -13.06 -4.85 10.09
N ILE A 28 -12.43 -5.87 9.50
CA ILE A 28 -11.20 -6.44 10.04
C ILE A 28 -10.16 -5.31 10.03
N PRO A 29 -9.59 -4.94 11.19
CA PRO A 29 -8.54 -3.93 11.26
C PRO A 29 -7.35 -4.31 10.35
N ASP A 30 -6.72 -3.35 9.65
CA ASP A 30 -5.65 -3.65 8.68
C ASP A 30 -4.47 -4.45 9.29
N ASP A 31 -4.22 -4.28 10.59
CA ASP A 31 -3.21 -5.01 11.36
C ASP A 31 -3.56 -6.50 11.56
N GLU A 32 -4.83 -6.88 11.44
CA GLU A 32 -5.24 -8.29 11.42
C GLU A 32 -5.22 -8.91 10.02
N LEU A 33 -5.26 -8.13 8.93
CA LEU A 33 -5.38 -8.67 7.56
C LEU A 33 -4.18 -9.55 7.16
N GLY A 34 -2.94 -9.08 7.36
CA GLY A 34 -1.74 -9.85 7.02
C GLY A 34 -1.65 -11.14 7.83
N ARG A 35 -1.91 -11.05 9.14
CA ARG A 35 -1.93 -12.21 10.05
C ARG A 35 -3.05 -13.19 9.69
N LEU A 36 -4.25 -12.71 9.36
CA LEU A 36 -5.38 -13.56 9.01
C LEU A 36 -5.22 -14.20 7.63
N GLN A 37 -4.60 -13.54 6.66
CA GLN A 37 -4.27 -14.13 5.37
C GLN A 37 -3.30 -15.31 5.54
N TYR A 38 -2.25 -15.12 6.35
CA TYR A 38 -1.31 -16.19 6.67
C TYR A 38 -1.95 -17.37 7.43
N LEU A 39 -2.77 -17.06 8.44
CA LEU A 39 -3.50 -18.08 9.20
C LEU A 39 -4.52 -18.81 8.33
N ASN A 40 -5.19 -18.12 7.39
CA ASN A 40 -6.15 -18.73 6.46
C ASN A 40 -5.46 -19.66 5.46
N LEU A 41 -4.34 -19.24 4.85
CA LEU A 41 -3.54 -20.08 3.94
C LEU A 41 -3.07 -21.37 4.62
N ASN A 42 -2.73 -21.31 5.91
CA ASN A 42 -2.27 -22.45 6.70
C ASN A 42 -3.39 -23.24 7.40
N SER A 43 -4.64 -22.75 7.41
CA SER A 43 -5.79 -23.44 8.01
C SER A 43 -6.56 -24.33 7.02
N ALA A 44 -6.29 -24.23 5.72
CA ALA A 44 -7.02 -24.95 4.66
C ALA A 44 -6.78 -26.47 4.64
N TYR A 45 -6.14 -27.04 5.66
CA TYR A 45 -5.94 -28.48 5.86
C TYR A 45 -6.60 -28.92 7.18
N ASP A 46 -7.92 -29.06 7.16
CA ASP A 46 -8.68 -29.79 8.19
C ASP A 46 -8.85 -31.23 7.70
N ASP A 47 -8.13 -32.18 8.32
CA ASP A 47 -8.23 -33.60 8.02
C ASP A 47 -9.44 -34.27 8.70
N GLY A 48 -10.32 -33.49 9.33
CA GLY A 48 -11.60 -33.93 9.85
C GLY A 48 -11.50 -34.82 11.09
N ASP A 49 -10.33 -34.90 11.73
CA ASP A 49 -10.11 -35.75 12.91
C ASP A 49 -10.52 -35.10 14.24
N GLY A 50 -10.95 -33.82 14.20
CA GLY A 50 -11.44 -33.08 15.35
C GLY A 50 -10.36 -32.77 16.41
N ARG A 51 -9.09 -32.98 16.08
CA ARG A 51 -7.96 -32.53 16.89
C ARG A 51 -7.45 -31.26 16.26
N TYR A 52 -7.82 -30.11 16.83
CA TYR A 52 -7.06 -28.89 16.58
C TYR A 52 -5.61 -29.18 16.99
N PRO A 53 -4.64 -29.26 16.06
CA PRO A 53 -3.26 -29.34 16.46
C PRO A 53 -3.00 -28.10 17.32
N ASN A 54 -2.27 -28.32 18.41
CA ASN A 54 -1.79 -27.28 19.31
C ASN A 54 -1.51 -26.02 18.48
N ARG A 55 -2.28 -24.93 18.69
CA ARG A 55 -2.11 -23.66 17.97
C ARG A 55 -0.70 -23.16 18.27
N GLY A 56 0.27 -23.64 17.51
CA GLY A 56 1.63 -23.15 17.54
C GLY A 56 1.52 -21.66 17.33
N GLN A 57 2.09 -20.90 18.24
CA GLN A 57 2.31 -19.48 18.02
C GLN A 57 3.17 -19.43 16.76
N TYR A 58 2.54 -19.20 15.61
CA TYR A 58 3.25 -19.07 14.36
C TYR A 58 3.92 -17.70 14.43
N GLU A 59 5.23 -17.71 14.65
CA GLU A 59 6.02 -16.49 14.64
C GLU A 59 6.17 -16.04 13.20
N LEU A 60 5.83 -14.78 12.93
CA LEU A 60 6.10 -14.16 11.64
C LEU A 60 7.62 -14.12 11.42
N PRO A 61 8.10 -14.26 10.17
CA PRO A 61 9.49 -13.97 9.86
C PRO A 61 9.93 -12.59 10.38
N ASP A 62 11.23 -12.42 10.58
CA ASP A 62 11.74 -11.10 10.95
C ASP A 62 11.55 -10.12 9.78
N LEU A 63 10.93 -8.98 10.06
CA LEU A 63 10.89 -7.85 9.14
C LEU A 63 12.06 -6.90 9.43
N TYR A 64 12.93 -6.73 8.45
CA TYR A 64 14.00 -5.74 8.48
C TYR A 64 13.60 -4.50 7.71
N ILE A 65 13.80 -3.33 8.32
CA ILE A 65 13.56 -2.02 7.71
C ILE A 65 14.88 -1.25 7.67
N HIS A 66 15.36 -0.99 6.46
CA HIS A 66 16.66 -0.39 6.20
C HIS A 66 16.45 1.00 5.63
N TYR A 67 16.81 2.02 6.40
CA TYR A 67 16.90 3.40 5.92
C TYR A 67 18.28 3.61 5.31
N ILE A 68 18.34 3.71 3.99
CA ILE A 68 19.60 3.77 3.23
C ILE A 68 20.07 5.23 3.20
N ASP A 69 21.35 5.47 3.53
CA ASP A 69 21.94 6.80 3.42
C ASP A 69 22.22 7.13 1.96
N VAL A 70 21.35 7.94 1.38
CA VAL A 70 21.41 8.41 -0.02
C VAL A 70 21.79 9.89 -0.14
N GLY A 71 22.22 10.49 0.98
CA GLY A 71 22.50 11.91 1.10
C GLY A 71 21.26 12.81 1.05
N GLN A 72 20.66 12.98 -0.14
CA GLN A 72 19.45 13.80 -0.32
C GLN A 72 18.29 12.93 -0.79
N GLY A 73 17.13 13.16 -0.18
CA GLY A 73 15.90 12.41 -0.40
C GLY A 73 15.88 11.12 0.41
N ASP A 74 15.04 10.18 0.00
CA ASP A 74 14.75 8.98 0.76
C ASP A 74 15.04 7.70 -0.04
N ALA A 75 15.36 6.64 0.69
CA ALA A 75 15.36 5.27 0.19
C ALA A 75 15.19 4.31 1.38
N THR A 76 14.13 3.51 1.36
CA THR A 76 13.79 2.59 2.43
C THR A 76 13.51 1.20 1.88
N LEU A 77 14.33 0.22 2.27
CA LEU A 77 14.12 -1.19 1.94
C LEU A 77 13.39 -1.89 3.10
N LEU A 78 12.28 -2.55 2.79
CA LEU A 78 11.59 -3.48 3.68
C LEU A 78 11.86 -4.89 3.15
N HIS A 79 12.42 -5.74 4.00
CA HIS A 79 12.81 -7.08 3.63
C HIS A 79 12.42 -8.10 4.69
N SER A 80 11.71 -9.12 4.26
CA SER A 80 11.32 -10.31 5.02
C SER A 80 11.63 -11.53 4.16
N GLU A 81 11.54 -12.74 4.73
CA GLU A 81 11.75 -13.98 3.98
C GLU A 81 10.75 -14.17 2.83
N ASP A 82 9.59 -13.53 2.90
CA ASP A 82 8.43 -13.74 2.04
C ASP A 82 8.03 -12.52 1.20
N PHE A 83 8.69 -11.36 1.37
CA PHE A 83 8.53 -10.21 0.50
C PHE A 83 9.72 -9.24 0.56
N THR A 84 9.90 -8.48 -0.51
CA THR A 84 10.81 -7.34 -0.58
C THR A 84 10.09 -6.13 -1.19
N ALA A 85 10.09 -5.01 -0.47
CA ALA A 85 9.60 -3.75 -0.99
C ALA A 85 10.67 -2.66 -0.88
N LEU A 86 10.76 -1.79 -1.88
CA LEU A 86 11.66 -0.64 -1.90
C LEU A 86 10.83 0.62 -2.10
N ILE A 87 10.95 1.59 -1.18
CA ILE A 87 10.27 2.88 -1.25
C ILE A 87 11.33 3.95 -1.43
N ASP A 88 11.23 4.68 -2.54
CA ASP A 88 12.20 5.63 -3.03
C ASP A 88 13.62 5.06 -3.21
N THR A 89 14.44 5.79 -3.94
CA THR A 89 15.71 5.33 -4.51
C THR A 89 16.78 6.43 -4.52
N GLY A 90 16.59 7.50 -3.75
CA GLY A 90 17.56 8.57 -3.64
C GLY A 90 17.83 9.29 -4.96
N ARG A 91 19.07 9.78 -5.10
CA ARG A 91 19.48 10.68 -6.19
C ARG A 91 19.85 9.95 -7.48
N HIS A 92 19.49 10.55 -8.61
CA HIS A 92 19.82 10.00 -9.93
C HIS A 92 21.31 9.92 -10.28
N ASP A 93 22.15 10.72 -9.64
CA ASP A 93 23.59 10.77 -9.89
C ASP A 93 24.41 9.87 -8.96
N GLN A 94 23.76 8.95 -8.23
CA GLN A 94 24.37 7.97 -7.33
C GLN A 94 24.04 6.52 -7.74
N THR A 95 24.69 5.56 -7.07
CA THR A 95 24.42 4.12 -7.15
C THR A 95 24.25 3.48 -5.76
N ASP A 96 24.25 4.28 -4.70
CA ASP A 96 24.24 3.82 -3.31
C ASP A 96 23.09 2.84 -3.00
N VAL A 97 21.89 3.07 -3.52
CA VAL A 97 20.75 2.13 -3.36
C VAL A 97 20.99 0.85 -4.13
N VAL A 98 21.44 0.92 -5.38
CA VAL A 98 21.76 -0.25 -6.20
C VAL A 98 22.82 -1.11 -5.50
N ASP A 99 23.93 -0.47 -5.10
CA ASP A 99 25.06 -1.10 -4.42
C ASP A 99 24.60 -1.75 -3.10
N TYR A 100 23.74 -1.05 -2.33
CA TYR A 100 23.20 -1.57 -1.09
C TYR A 100 22.34 -2.83 -1.28
N LEU A 101 21.45 -2.84 -2.28
CA LEU A 101 20.62 -4.01 -2.58
C LEU A 101 21.45 -5.21 -3.02
N GLU A 102 22.52 -4.99 -3.79
CA GLU A 102 23.47 -6.03 -4.15
C GLU A 102 24.18 -6.60 -2.91
N GLU A 103 24.63 -5.74 -1.99
CA GLU A 103 25.25 -6.15 -0.72
C GLU A 103 24.27 -6.95 0.16
N GLN A 104 22.99 -6.58 0.18
CA GLN A 104 21.94 -7.33 0.87
C GLN A 104 21.53 -8.61 0.12
N ASN A 105 22.11 -8.90 -1.05
CA ASN A 105 21.79 -10.03 -1.90
C ASN A 105 20.32 -10.06 -2.37
N VAL A 106 19.67 -8.90 -2.48
CA VAL A 106 18.32 -8.79 -3.03
C VAL A 106 18.34 -9.28 -4.48
N LYS A 107 17.35 -10.10 -4.85
CA LYS A 107 17.20 -10.66 -6.21
C LYS A 107 15.88 -10.27 -6.87
N GLU A 108 14.86 -10.06 -6.05
CA GLU A 108 13.50 -9.77 -6.48
C GLU A 108 12.95 -8.67 -5.58
N ILE A 109 12.18 -7.77 -6.18
CA ILE A 109 11.48 -6.68 -5.51
C ILE A 109 10.01 -6.86 -5.88
N ASP A 110 9.20 -7.28 -4.91
CA ASP A 110 7.77 -7.47 -5.12
C ASP A 110 7.08 -6.14 -5.39
N LEU A 111 7.49 -5.09 -4.67
CA LEU A 111 6.93 -3.75 -4.81
C LEU A 111 8.02 -2.68 -4.80
N LEU A 112 8.08 -1.88 -5.86
CA LEU A 112 8.88 -0.66 -5.94
C LEU A 112 7.95 0.57 -5.90
N ILE A 113 8.13 1.46 -4.93
CA ILE A 113 7.30 2.66 -4.78
C ILE A 113 8.15 3.89 -5.04
N GLY A 114 7.72 4.73 -5.99
CA GLY A 114 8.18 6.11 -6.11
C GLY A 114 7.17 7.04 -5.43
N SER A 115 7.53 7.59 -4.27
CA SER A 115 6.62 8.40 -3.44
C SER A 115 6.11 9.62 -4.21
N HIS A 116 7.02 10.35 -4.85
CA HIS A 116 6.74 11.46 -5.76
C HIS A 116 7.88 11.64 -6.77
N VAL A 117 7.60 12.35 -7.86
CA VAL A 117 8.45 12.37 -9.07
C VAL A 117 9.77 13.16 -9.00
N HIS A 118 10.21 13.58 -7.81
CA HIS A 118 11.47 14.33 -7.70
C HIS A 118 12.70 13.43 -7.79
N ALA A 119 13.78 14.00 -8.35
CA ALA A 119 14.96 13.23 -8.76
C ALA A 119 15.86 12.75 -7.61
N ASP A 120 15.59 13.21 -6.39
CA ASP A 120 16.14 12.73 -5.12
C ASP A 120 15.28 11.62 -4.48
N HIS A 121 14.16 11.25 -5.09
CA HIS A 121 13.31 10.13 -4.66
C HIS A 121 13.27 9.02 -5.72
N ILE A 122 12.92 9.34 -6.96
CA ILE A 122 12.85 8.35 -8.06
C ILE A 122 14.18 8.20 -8.81
N GLY A 123 15.28 8.71 -8.24
CA GLY A 123 16.51 8.96 -8.97
C GLY A 123 17.16 7.72 -9.56
N GLN A 124 17.12 6.59 -8.85
CA GLN A 124 17.76 5.34 -9.28
C GLN A 124 16.73 4.28 -9.69
N MET A 125 15.43 4.58 -9.69
CA MET A 125 14.37 3.62 -10.05
C MET A 125 14.60 3.00 -11.45
N ASP A 126 15.11 3.77 -12.41
CA ASP A 126 15.47 3.26 -13.75
C ASP A 126 16.51 2.12 -13.64
N LYS A 127 17.59 2.35 -12.91
CA LYS A 127 18.64 1.34 -12.65
C LYS A 127 18.10 0.14 -11.88
N ILE A 128 17.18 0.36 -10.93
CA ILE A 128 16.55 -0.71 -10.16
C ILE A 128 15.69 -1.60 -11.05
N ILE A 129 14.83 -1.01 -11.88
CA ILE A 129 13.94 -1.74 -12.79
C ILE A 129 14.75 -2.52 -13.83
N GLU A 130 15.85 -1.96 -14.32
CA GLU A 130 16.72 -2.62 -15.31
C GLU A 130 17.64 -3.70 -14.69
N GLY A 131 18.02 -3.53 -13.42
CA GLY A 131 19.02 -4.37 -12.75
C GLY A 131 18.44 -5.51 -11.90
N PHE A 132 17.20 -5.39 -11.43
CA PHE A 132 16.55 -6.33 -10.51
C PHE A 132 15.24 -6.87 -11.09
N ASN A 133 14.80 -8.01 -10.56
CA ASN A 133 13.48 -8.56 -10.91
C ASN A 133 12.39 -7.81 -10.15
N VAL A 134 11.89 -6.71 -10.70
CA VAL A 134 10.78 -5.93 -10.12
C VAL A 134 9.45 -6.49 -10.62
N LYS A 135 8.50 -6.77 -9.72
CA LYS A 135 7.16 -7.25 -10.11
C LYS A 135 6.19 -6.12 -10.38
N GLU A 136 6.16 -5.18 -9.46
CA GLU A 136 5.18 -4.10 -9.45
C GLU A 136 5.82 -2.77 -9.08
N VAL A 137 5.36 -1.72 -9.74
CA VAL A 137 5.78 -0.34 -9.51
C VAL A 137 4.55 0.50 -9.17
N TRP A 138 4.59 1.17 -8.01
CA TRP A 138 3.63 2.20 -7.65
C TRP A 138 4.24 3.57 -7.81
N MET A 139 3.51 4.47 -8.46
CA MET A 139 3.83 5.90 -8.49
C MET A 139 2.59 6.71 -8.16
N ASN A 140 2.78 7.96 -7.72
CA ASN A 140 1.65 8.81 -7.37
C ASN A 140 0.82 9.32 -8.57
N GLY A 141 1.26 9.06 -9.81
CA GLY A 141 0.59 9.53 -11.04
C GLY A 141 0.83 11.00 -11.38
N ASP A 142 1.77 11.67 -10.70
CA ASP A 142 2.26 12.96 -11.18
C ASP A 142 3.03 12.78 -12.50
N GLU A 143 2.83 13.69 -13.45
CA GLU A 143 3.69 13.79 -14.63
C GLU A 143 4.82 14.80 -14.39
N HIS A 144 5.99 14.57 -15.00
CA HIS A 144 7.09 15.53 -15.02
C HIS A 144 7.86 15.48 -16.35
N THR A 145 8.48 16.59 -16.76
CA THR A 145 9.33 16.64 -17.96
C THR A 145 10.83 16.62 -17.61
N THR A 146 11.21 15.99 -16.49
CA THR A 146 12.64 15.84 -16.15
C THR A 146 13.18 14.61 -16.84
N ALA A 147 14.47 14.63 -17.18
CA ALA A 147 15.14 13.47 -17.73
C ALA A 147 15.08 12.26 -16.77
N THR A 148 15.02 12.48 -15.46
CA THR A 148 14.88 11.39 -14.47
C THR A 148 13.52 10.72 -14.57
N PHE A 149 12.43 11.51 -14.58
CA PHE A 149 11.09 10.96 -14.75
C PHE A 149 10.95 10.20 -16.08
N GLU A 150 11.45 10.79 -17.17
CA GLU A 150 11.43 10.15 -18.50
C GLU A 150 12.15 8.79 -18.49
N ARG A 151 13.34 8.69 -17.86
CA ARG A 151 14.06 7.41 -17.75
C ARG A 151 13.29 6.36 -16.95
N VAL A 152 12.62 6.75 -15.86
CA VAL A 152 11.81 5.83 -15.07
C VAL A 152 10.63 5.30 -15.88
N VAL A 153 9.91 6.17 -16.59
CA VAL A 153 8.80 5.76 -17.48
C VAL A 153 9.30 4.83 -18.58
N ASP A 154 10.43 5.15 -19.22
CA ASP A 154 11.03 4.28 -20.24
C ASP A 154 11.41 2.91 -19.66
N ALA A 155 12.00 2.86 -18.46
CA ALA A 155 12.35 1.61 -17.79
C ALA A 155 11.11 0.75 -17.50
N ILE A 156 10.04 1.35 -16.97
CA ILE A 156 8.75 0.67 -16.72
C ILE A 156 8.19 0.06 -18.01
N LEU A 157 8.14 0.86 -19.08
CA LEU A 157 7.59 0.43 -20.37
C LEU A 157 8.42 -0.68 -21.03
N ASN A 158 9.74 -0.70 -20.80
CA ASN A 158 10.65 -1.70 -21.35
C ASN A 158 10.66 -3.01 -20.56
N ALA A 159 10.40 -2.97 -19.25
CA ALA A 159 10.50 -4.11 -18.35
C ALA A 159 9.20 -4.94 -18.23
N ASP A 160 8.08 -4.47 -18.79
CA ASP A 160 6.74 -5.10 -18.69
C ASP A 160 6.33 -5.42 -17.24
N VAL A 161 6.68 -4.50 -16.33
CA VAL A 161 6.30 -4.56 -14.91
C VAL A 161 4.85 -4.11 -14.74
N THR A 162 4.16 -4.65 -13.72
CA THR A 162 2.85 -4.10 -13.35
C THR A 162 3.05 -2.67 -12.83
N TYR A 163 2.26 -1.73 -13.34
CA TYR A 163 2.33 -0.32 -12.97
C TYR A 163 0.97 0.15 -12.48
N GLU A 164 0.94 0.72 -11.28
CA GLU A 164 -0.27 1.23 -10.65
C GLU A 164 -0.07 2.64 -10.09
N GLU A 165 -1.18 3.38 -10.02
CA GLU A 165 -1.24 4.72 -9.45
C GLU A 165 -2.23 4.79 -8.29
N PRO A 166 -1.92 4.15 -7.15
CA PRO A 166 -2.88 3.99 -6.08
C PRO A 166 -3.21 5.33 -5.40
N ARG A 167 -4.36 5.35 -4.72
CA ARG A 167 -4.92 6.51 -4.02
C ARG A 167 -5.32 6.12 -2.61
N HIS A 168 -5.66 7.13 -1.81
CA HIS A 168 -6.13 6.93 -0.44
C HIS A 168 -7.16 5.79 -0.35
N GLY A 169 -6.87 4.80 0.49
CA GLY A 169 -7.73 3.66 0.78
C GLY A 169 -7.39 2.41 -0.03
N ASP A 170 -6.64 2.53 -1.12
CA ASP A 170 -6.13 1.37 -1.85
C ASP A 170 -5.15 0.59 -0.95
N SER A 171 -5.22 -0.74 -1.01
CA SER A 171 -4.40 -1.62 -0.18
C SER A 171 -4.08 -2.91 -0.91
N GLU A 172 -2.85 -3.37 -0.76
CA GLU A 172 -2.38 -4.66 -1.27
C GLU A 172 -1.56 -5.40 -0.22
N ILE A 173 -1.37 -6.71 -0.44
CA ILE A 173 -0.66 -7.59 0.49
C ILE A 173 0.52 -8.25 -0.22
N TYR A 174 1.70 -8.12 0.39
CA TYR A 174 2.95 -8.74 -0.07
C TYR A 174 3.50 -9.60 1.07
N GLY A 175 3.56 -10.91 0.85
CA GLY A 175 3.85 -11.87 1.92
C GLY A 175 2.89 -11.70 3.10
N ASN A 176 3.46 -11.41 4.27
CA ASN A 176 2.74 -11.14 5.51
C ASN A 176 2.49 -9.65 5.82
N ALA A 177 2.90 -8.74 4.92
CA ALA A 177 2.73 -7.31 5.08
C ALA A 177 1.53 -6.78 4.29
N SER A 178 0.74 -5.90 4.90
CA SER A 178 -0.27 -5.09 4.20
C SER A 178 0.26 -3.69 3.97
N PHE A 179 0.13 -3.19 2.75
CA PHE A 179 0.50 -1.86 2.32
C PHE A 179 -0.77 -1.10 2.01
N THR A 180 -1.09 -0.08 2.81
CA THR A 180 -2.26 0.78 2.62
C THR A 180 -1.82 2.18 2.26
N VAL A 181 -2.37 2.72 1.18
CA VAL A 181 -2.15 4.11 0.78
C VAL A 181 -3.02 5.03 1.62
N LEU A 182 -2.38 5.91 2.38
CA LEU A 182 -3.03 6.95 3.20
C LEU A 182 -3.13 8.30 2.49
N HIS A 183 -2.36 8.49 1.42
CA HIS A 183 -2.31 9.73 0.66
C HIS A 183 -1.66 9.43 -0.71
N PRO A 184 -2.00 10.12 -1.82
CA PRO A 184 -3.02 11.16 -1.98
C PRO A 184 -4.43 10.62 -2.23
N GLU A 185 -5.44 11.37 -1.81
CA GLU A 185 -6.82 11.19 -2.32
C GLU A 185 -6.95 11.81 -3.73
N THR A 186 -6.38 13.00 -3.91
CA THR A 186 -6.34 13.72 -5.19
C THR A 186 -5.01 14.43 -5.36
N LEU A 187 -4.56 14.59 -6.61
CA LEU A 187 -3.34 15.33 -6.92
C LEU A 187 -3.55 16.84 -6.89
N THR A 188 -2.52 17.55 -6.44
CA THR A 188 -2.42 19.01 -6.38
C THR A 188 -1.27 19.51 -7.27
N GLU A 189 -1.11 20.82 -7.40
CA GLU A 189 0.02 21.40 -8.15
C GLU A 189 1.39 21.24 -7.44
N HIS A 190 1.39 20.92 -6.14
CA HIS A 190 2.59 20.76 -5.34
C HIS A 190 2.96 19.28 -5.23
N LYS A 191 3.95 18.86 -6.02
CA LYS A 191 4.33 17.44 -6.16
C LYS A 191 4.72 16.76 -4.85
N ASN A 192 5.41 17.46 -3.94
CA ASN A 192 5.69 16.94 -2.59
C ASN A 192 4.43 16.67 -1.78
N ASN A 193 3.39 17.48 -1.98
CA ASN A 193 2.13 17.27 -1.28
C ASN A 193 1.34 16.11 -1.88
N ASN A 194 1.80 15.52 -2.99
CA ASN A 194 1.15 14.39 -3.65
C ASN A 194 1.88 13.07 -3.34
N SER A 195 2.83 13.05 -2.39
CA SER A 195 3.57 11.83 -2.06
C SER A 195 2.61 10.69 -1.70
N LEU A 196 2.97 9.48 -2.16
CA LEU A 196 2.39 8.24 -1.64
C LEU A 196 2.81 8.08 -0.18
N VAL A 197 1.87 8.33 0.73
CA VAL A 197 2.07 8.03 2.16
C VAL A 197 1.54 6.63 2.40
N ILE A 198 2.40 5.74 2.86
CA ILE A 198 2.10 4.32 2.98
C ILE A 198 2.10 3.93 4.46
N LYS A 199 1.03 3.27 4.90
CA LYS A 199 1.01 2.49 6.13
C LYS A 199 1.40 1.06 5.79
N VAL A 200 2.43 0.54 6.45
CA VAL A 200 2.80 -0.87 6.37
C VAL A 200 2.43 -1.54 7.67
N ALA A 201 1.53 -2.51 7.63
CA ALA A 201 1.18 -3.34 8.78
C ALA A 201 1.84 -4.72 8.67
N TYR A 202 2.50 -5.17 9.74
CA TYR A 202 3.16 -6.47 9.83
C TYR A 202 2.96 -7.08 11.22
N GLY A 203 2.06 -8.06 11.30
CA GLY A 203 1.55 -8.54 12.59
C GLY A 203 0.93 -7.38 13.40
N ASP A 204 1.24 -7.33 14.69
CA ASP A 204 0.67 -6.33 15.60
C ASP A 204 1.40 -4.95 15.53
N GLN A 205 2.30 -4.76 14.55
CA GLN A 205 3.07 -3.53 14.37
C GLN A 205 2.66 -2.80 13.08
N SER A 206 2.78 -1.47 13.10
CA SER A 206 2.54 -0.64 11.93
C SER A 206 3.59 0.47 11.81
N PHE A 207 3.97 0.75 10.57
CA PHE A 207 4.95 1.77 10.19
C PHE A 207 4.31 2.72 9.20
N PHE A 208 4.78 3.96 9.17
CA PHE A 208 4.31 4.96 8.22
C PHE A 208 5.51 5.51 7.47
N ILE A 209 5.43 5.50 6.14
CA ILE A 209 6.45 6.02 5.23
C ILE A 209 5.81 7.16 4.46
N TYR A 210 6.41 8.34 4.49
CA TYR A 210 5.78 9.58 4.02
C TYR A 210 6.33 10.08 2.68
N GLY A 211 7.57 9.68 2.33
CA GLY A 211 8.29 10.18 1.16
C GLY A 211 8.58 11.68 1.18
#